data_AF-I5C377-F1
#
_entry.id   AF-I5C377-F1
#
_cell.length_a   1.000
_cell.length_b   1.000
_cell.length_c   1.000
_cell.angle_alpha   90.00
_cell.angle_beta   90.00
_cell.angle_gamma   90.00
#
_symmetry.space_group_name_H-M   'P 1'
#
loop_
_entity.id
_entity.type
_entity.pdbx_description
1 polymer ?
#
loop_
_entity_poly.entity_id
_entity_poly.type
_entity_poly.pdbx_seq_one_letter_code
_entity_poly.pdbx_strand_id
1 'polypeptide(L)'
;MTLSGTLVYPEEAEGQWTTELKDGVLYIDFKLGSFTVFGWGGLDRPDKVVRIEGPEYLRLEAKIGSGSFDVRDLSHERIELSVSSGTLSGEVLTADRLEISCSSGAVKFEDIEADVELQVGSGAAQLRGVQGRLQAKVGSGALQLKDIAGESEVAVSSGVVNLHNMGALKALKVSSGVLNGKEITFAPGGAELQVSSGLASLQVDALTAYDYDLQVSSGNLRVGQERANGKRLELSHAAGVSVRGKVSSGSLTIK
;
A
#
# COMPACT_ATOMS: atom_id res chain seq x y z
N MET A 1 17.99 -5.98 -18.70
CA MET A 1 16.98 -7.05 -18.84
C MET A 1 15.85 -6.53 -19.76
N THR A 2 14.84 -7.33 -20.11
CA THR A 2 13.71 -6.89 -20.95
C THR A 2 12.48 -6.74 -20.08
N LEU A 3 11.85 -5.57 -20.10
CA LEU A 3 10.52 -5.33 -19.52
C LEU A 3 9.54 -6.34 -20.12
N SER A 4 8.69 -6.98 -19.30
CA SER A 4 7.54 -7.73 -19.80
C SER A 4 6.25 -7.26 -19.12
N GLY A 5 5.26 -6.89 -19.92
CA GLY A 5 3.93 -6.47 -19.48
C GLY A 5 2.86 -7.42 -20.02
N THR A 6 1.96 -7.91 -19.16
CA THR A 6 0.88 -8.83 -19.58
C THR A 6 -0.49 -8.28 -19.23
N LEU A 7 -1.36 -8.04 -20.22
CA LEU A 7 -2.76 -7.63 -20.04
C LEU A 7 -3.72 -8.79 -20.37
N VAL A 8 -4.63 -9.14 -19.47
CA VAL A 8 -5.60 -10.26 -19.64
C VAL A 8 -7.07 -9.79 -19.54
N TYR A 9 -7.95 -10.19 -20.49
CA TYR A 9 -9.38 -9.79 -20.51
C TYR A 9 -10.33 -10.84 -21.17
N PRO A 10 -11.66 -10.79 -20.91
CA PRO A 10 -12.64 -11.82 -21.36
C PRO A 10 -13.12 -11.68 -22.83
N GLU A 11 -13.41 -12.83 -23.46
CA GLU A 11 -13.54 -13.01 -24.91
C GLU A 11 -14.77 -12.36 -25.59
N GLU A 12 -15.88 -12.15 -24.88
CA GLU A 12 -17.14 -11.63 -25.46
C GLU A 12 -17.13 -10.12 -25.76
N ALA A 13 -15.99 -9.45 -25.58
CA ALA A 13 -15.81 -8.08 -25.99
C ALA A 13 -15.40 -7.99 -27.47
N GLU A 14 -16.33 -7.59 -28.34
CA GLU A 14 -15.96 -6.88 -29.57
C GLU A 14 -15.27 -5.58 -29.13
N GLY A 15 -13.95 -5.64 -28.98
CA GLY A 15 -13.14 -4.50 -28.61
C GLY A 15 -12.26 -4.07 -29.76
N GLN A 16 -12.20 -2.76 -29.99
CA GLN A 16 -11.28 -2.19 -30.96
C GLN A 16 -9.96 -1.88 -30.26
N TRP A 17 -8.87 -2.38 -30.86
CA TRP A 17 -7.51 -2.00 -30.51
C TRP A 17 -7.11 -0.80 -31.34
N THR A 18 -6.60 0.24 -30.69
CA THR A 18 -5.86 1.29 -31.38
C THR A 18 -4.44 1.30 -30.84
N THR A 19 -3.48 1.13 -31.74
CA THR A 19 -2.06 1.30 -31.44
C THR A 19 -1.57 2.52 -32.21
N GLU A 20 -0.98 3.47 -31.50
CA GLU A 20 -0.43 4.69 -32.09
C GLU A 20 0.93 4.96 -31.49
N LEU A 21 1.96 5.11 -32.34
CA LEU A 21 3.27 5.60 -31.91
C LEU A 21 3.33 7.09 -32.23
N LYS A 22 3.34 7.92 -31.19
CA LYS A 22 3.40 9.37 -31.33
C LYS A 22 4.41 9.95 -30.36
N ASP A 23 5.32 10.78 -30.88
CA ASP A 23 6.37 11.46 -30.11
C ASP A 23 7.22 10.50 -29.24
N GLY A 24 7.44 9.28 -29.72
CA GLY A 24 8.19 8.24 -29.00
C GLY A 24 7.40 7.49 -27.92
N VAL A 25 6.11 7.77 -27.76
CA VAL A 25 5.20 7.10 -26.83
C VAL A 25 4.33 6.12 -27.61
N LEU A 26 4.34 4.85 -27.19
CA LEU A 26 3.45 3.83 -27.71
C LEU A 26 2.14 3.86 -26.93
N TYR A 27 1.07 4.33 -27.56
CA TYR A 27 -0.28 4.28 -27.05
C TYR A 27 -0.94 2.97 -27.47
N ILE A 28 -1.44 2.23 -26.50
CA ILE A 28 -2.23 1.02 -26.71
C ILE A 28 -3.54 1.22 -25.94
N ASP A 29 -4.62 1.48 -26.66
CA ASP A 29 -5.97 1.60 -26.09
C ASP A 29 -6.79 0.38 -26.53
N PHE A 30 -7.49 -0.19 -25.56
CA PHE A 30 -8.44 -1.26 -25.77
C PHE A 30 -9.80 -0.84 -25.19
N LYS A 31 -10.77 -0.60 -26.05
CA LYS A 31 -12.16 -0.32 -25.65
C LYS A 31 -13.00 -1.57 -25.80
N LEU A 32 -13.56 -2.08 -24.70
CA LEU A 32 -14.64 -3.05 -24.77
C LEU A 32 -15.89 -2.40 -25.40
N GLY A 33 -16.50 -3.05 -26.39
CA GLY A 33 -17.89 -2.79 -26.78
C GLY A 33 -18.85 -3.11 -25.62
N SER A 34 -20.03 -2.48 -25.62
CA SER A 34 -21.07 -2.76 -24.62
C SER A 34 -21.55 -4.21 -24.72
N PHE A 35 -21.61 -4.95 -23.61
CA PHE A 35 -22.21 -6.28 -23.55
C PHE A 35 -23.39 -6.32 -22.57
N THR A 36 -24.39 -7.16 -22.86
CA THR A 36 -25.56 -7.42 -22.00
C THR A 36 -25.51 -8.90 -21.58
N VAL A 37 -25.53 -9.20 -20.29
CA VAL A 37 -25.52 -10.59 -19.79
C VAL A 37 -26.95 -11.10 -19.57
N PHE A 38 -27.37 -12.15 -20.29
CA PHE A 38 -28.52 -12.99 -19.97
C PHE A 38 -28.08 -14.43 -19.72
N GLY A 39 -28.39 -14.98 -18.54
CA GLY A 39 -28.42 -16.44 -18.30
C GLY A 39 -27.30 -17.03 -17.44
N TRP A 40 -27.71 -17.87 -16.48
CA TRP A 40 -26.87 -18.70 -15.62
C TRP A 40 -26.36 -19.95 -16.38
N GLY A 41 -25.05 -20.12 -16.46
CA GLY A 41 -24.40 -21.33 -16.98
C GLY A 41 -22.89 -21.15 -16.98
N GLY A 42 -22.17 -22.07 -16.33
CA GLY A 42 -20.70 -22.04 -16.25
C GLY A 42 -20.07 -22.10 -17.63
N LEU A 43 -19.23 -21.11 -17.95
CA LEU A 43 -18.50 -21.00 -19.20
C LEU A 43 -17.00 -21.04 -18.87
N ASP A 44 -16.30 -22.09 -19.31
CA ASP A 44 -14.84 -22.06 -19.45
C ASP A 44 -14.52 -21.00 -20.52
N ARG A 45 -13.78 -19.94 -20.13
CA ARG A 45 -13.43 -18.81 -21.01
C ARG A 45 -11.91 -18.81 -21.25
N PRO A 46 -11.44 -18.86 -22.50
CA PRO A 46 -10.01 -18.69 -22.78
C PRO A 46 -9.58 -17.23 -22.59
N ASP A 47 -8.50 -17.03 -21.83
CA ASP A 47 -7.90 -15.72 -21.53
C ASP A 47 -7.18 -15.15 -22.76
N LYS A 48 -7.60 -13.96 -23.25
CA LYS A 48 -6.82 -13.22 -24.25
C LYS A 48 -5.73 -12.43 -23.55
N VAL A 49 -4.48 -12.71 -23.90
CA VAL A 49 -3.26 -12.19 -23.25
C VAL A 49 -2.50 -11.29 -24.23
N VAL A 50 -2.23 -10.04 -23.86
CA VAL A 50 -1.31 -9.16 -24.58
C VAL A 50 0.01 -9.12 -23.84
N ARG A 51 1.08 -9.60 -24.48
CA ARG A 51 2.44 -9.52 -23.94
C ARG A 51 3.24 -8.48 -24.71
N ILE A 52 3.82 -7.54 -23.97
CA ILE A 52 4.70 -6.49 -24.52
C ILE A 52 6.08 -6.69 -23.92
N GLU A 53 7.09 -6.78 -24.77
CA GLU A 53 8.50 -6.80 -24.35
C GLU A 53 9.20 -5.51 -24.79
N GLY A 54 9.97 -4.92 -23.90
CA GLY A 54 10.57 -3.60 -24.11
C GLY A 54 11.90 -3.41 -23.39
N PRO A 55 12.54 -2.23 -23.56
CA PRO A 55 13.71 -1.87 -22.77
C PRO A 55 13.34 -1.77 -21.29
N GLU A 56 14.31 -2.07 -20.42
CA GLU A 56 14.19 -1.94 -18.97
C GLU A 56 13.89 -0.50 -18.55
N TYR A 57 14.55 0.48 -19.17
CA TYR A 57 14.30 1.89 -18.90
C TYR A 57 13.15 2.42 -19.76
N LEU A 58 11.95 2.53 -19.19
CA LEU A 58 10.75 2.95 -19.92
C LEU A 58 9.79 3.73 -19.01
N ARG A 59 9.29 4.87 -19.50
CA ARG A 59 8.17 5.54 -18.84
C ARG A 59 6.89 4.71 -18.99
N LEU A 60 6.31 4.30 -17.87
CA LEU A 60 5.03 3.57 -17.86
C LEU A 60 3.95 4.36 -17.11
N GLU A 61 2.85 4.62 -17.81
CA GLU A 61 1.57 5.03 -17.22
C GLU A 61 0.53 3.96 -17.59
N ALA A 62 -0.02 3.29 -16.58
CA ALA A 62 -1.03 2.24 -16.78
C ALA A 62 -2.33 2.56 -16.03
N LYS A 63 -3.46 2.48 -16.74
CA LYS A 63 -4.81 2.65 -16.17
C LYS A 63 -5.65 1.43 -16.47
N ILE A 64 -5.92 0.64 -15.45
CA ILE A 64 -6.63 -0.64 -15.55
C ILE A 64 -8.05 -0.45 -15.03
N GLY A 65 -9.03 -0.49 -15.93
CA GLY A 65 -10.44 -0.49 -15.52
C GLY A 65 -10.84 -1.84 -14.91
N SER A 66 -10.70 -2.89 -15.72
CA SER A 66 -10.98 -4.30 -15.41
C SER A 66 -9.91 -5.20 -16.05
N GLY A 67 -9.86 -6.47 -15.65
CA GLY A 67 -8.81 -7.40 -16.09
C GLY A 67 -7.56 -7.33 -15.22
N SER A 68 -6.47 -7.93 -15.69
CA SER A 68 -5.21 -8.02 -14.94
C SER A 68 -4.07 -7.40 -15.74
N PHE A 69 -3.23 -6.60 -15.08
CA PHE A 69 -1.98 -6.08 -15.61
C PHE A 69 -0.81 -6.50 -14.73
N ASP A 70 0.17 -7.17 -15.33
CA ASP A 70 1.41 -7.60 -14.70
C ASP A 70 2.58 -6.85 -15.33
N VAL A 71 3.48 -6.28 -14.51
CA VAL A 71 4.69 -5.59 -14.97
C VAL A 71 5.93 -6.10 -14.23
N ARG A 72 6.99 -6.47 -14.97
CA ARG A 72 8.27 -6.89 -14.38
C ARG A 72 9.46 -6.17 -14.98
N ASP A 73 10.50 -5.99 -14.16
CA ASP A 73 11.83 -5.49 -14.58
C ASP A 73 11.75 -4.12 -15.26
N LEU A 74 11.15 -3.14 -14.55
CA LEU A 74 10.93 -1.79 -15.05
C LEU A 74 11.76 -0.78 -14.26
N SER A 75 12.49 0.06 -14.99
CA SER A 75 13.21 1.21 -14.45
C SER A 75 12.73 2.51 -15.09
N HIS A 76 12.49 3.54 -14.29
CA HIS A 76 12.26 4.90 -14.77
C HIS A 76 12.32 5.90 -13.62
N GLU A 77 12.55 7.20 -13.88
CA GLU A 77 12.44 8.23 -12.82
C GLU A 77 11.05 8.22 -12.13
N ARG A 78 10.00 7.98 -12.90
CA ARG A 78 8.60 8.01 -12.45
C ARG A 78 7.76 6.93 -13.11
N ILE A 79 7.04 6.16 -12.29
CA ILE A 79 6.10 5.11 -12.71
C ILE A 79 4.73 5.40 -12.09
N GLU A 80 3.68 5.39 -12.90
CA GLU A 80 2.30 5.68 -12.47
C GLU A 80 1.35 4.55 -12.84
N LEU A 81 0.74 3.92 -11.84
CA LEU A 81 -0.13 2.77 -12.05
C LEU A 81 -1.45 2.97 -11.32
N SER A 82 -2.56 2.78 -12.01
CA SER A 82 -3.89 2.89 -11.40
C SER A 82 -4.81 1.76 -11.80
N VAL A 83 -5.57 1.24 -10.85
CA VAL A 83 -6.54 0.17 -11.04
C VAL A 83 -7.88 0.52 -10.41
N SER A 84 -8.96 0.34 -11.17
CA SER A 84 -10.33 0.57 -10.69
C SER A 84 -10.89 -0.70 -10.04
N SER A 85 -11.20 -1.74 -10.82
CA SER A 85 -11.77 -3.00 -10.33
C SER A 85 -10.97 -4.24 -10.76
N GLY A 86 -9.90 -4.05 -11.52
CA GLY A 86 -9.02 -5.11 -11.99
C GLY A 86 -7.96 -5.52 -10.96
N THR A 87 -6.95 -6.26 -11.44
CA THR A 87 -5.75 -6.61 -10.69
C THR A 87 -4.54 -5.93 -11.31
N LEU A 88 -3.67 -5.40 -10.47
CA LEU A 88 -2.39 -4.83 -10.84
C LEU A 88 -1.30 -5.57 -10.04
N SER A 89 -0.37 -6.21 -10.73
CA SER A 89 0.78 -6.85 -10.12
C SER A 89 2.09 -6.38 -10.72
N GLY A 90 3.17 -6.48 -9.95
CA GLY A 90 4.49 -6.35 -10.51
C GLY A 90 5.63 -6.75 -9.58
N GLU A 91 6.81 -6.81 -10.16
CA GLU A 91 8.01 -7.37 -9.54
C GLU A 91 9.24 -6.65 -10.07
N VAL A 92 10.22 -6.36 -9.23
CA VAL A 92 11.48 -5.69 -9.62
C VAL A 92 11.20 -4.34 -10.30
N LEU A 93 10.80 -3.36 -9.49
CA LEU A 93 10.56 -1.98 -9.94
C LEU A 93 11.60 -1.04 -9.36
N THR A 94 12.32 -0.32 -10.22
CA THR A 94 13.32 0.68 -9.81
C THR A 94 12.90 2.06 -10.28
N ALA A 95 12.67 3.00 -9.36
CA ALA A 95 12.30 4.36 -9.73
C ALA A 95 12.69 5.38 -8.67
N ASP A 96 12.74 6.66 -9.03
CA ASP A 96 12.78 7.70 -7.99
C ASP A 96 11.43 7.77 -7.29
N ARG A 97 10.34 7.68 -8.06
CA ARG A 97 8.96 7.72 -7.55
C ARG A 97 8.04 6.70 -8.22
N LEU A 98 7.35 5.91 -7.40
CA LEU A 98 6.29 4.99 -7.79
C LEU A 98 4.95 5.43 -7.19
N GLU A 99 3.98 5.76 -8.05
CA GLU A 99 2.63 6.14 -7.63
C GLU A 99 1.63 5.02 -7.99
N ILE A 100 0.91 4.52 -6.98
CA ILE A 100 -0.04 3.42 -7.15
C ILE A 100 -1.39 3.81 -6.56
N SER A 101 -2.45 3.74 -7.38
CA SER A 101 -3.83 4.03 -6.96
C SER A 101 -4.75 2.85 -7.22
N CYS A 102 -5.45 2.38 -6.18
CA CYS A 102 -6.39 1.28 -6.25
C CYS A 102 -7.76 1.70 -5.72
N SER A 103 -8.80 1.67 -6.54
CA SER A 103 -10.17 1.99 -6.09
C SER A 103 -10.80 0.80 -5.36
N SER A 104 -11.20 -0.24 -6.09
CA SER A 104 -11.90 -1.44 -5.59
C SER A 104 -11.23 -2.75 -6.02
N GLY A 105 -10.17 -2.68 -6.83
CA GLY A 105 -9.41 -3.81 -7.34
C GLY A 105 -8.40 -4.39 -6.35
N ALA A 106 -7.42 -5.10 -6.88
CA ALA A 106 -6.32 -5.69 -6.14
C ALA A 106 -4.97 -5.20 -6.66
N VAL A 107 -4.05 -4.93 -5.74
CA VAL A 107 -2.66 -4.53 -6.01
C VAL A 107 -1.69 -5.48 -5.32
N LYS A 108 -0.67 -5.96 -6.03
CA LYS A 108 0.41 -6.76 -5.45
C LYS A 108 1.76 -6.39 -6.06
N PHE A 109 2.67 -5.85 -5.28
CA PHE A 109 4.05 -5.60 -5.74
C PHE A 109 5.10 -6.17 -4.80
N GLU A 110 6.18 -6.67 -5.38
CA GLU A 110 7.36 -7.19 -4.68
C GLU A 110 8.64 -6.56 -5.25
N ASP A 111 9.66 -6.42 -4.40
CA ASP A 111 11.00 -5.92 -4.73
C ASP A 111 11.00 -4.54 -5.41
N ILE A 112 10.80 -3.51 -4.59
CA ILE A 112 10.61 -2.12 -5.04
C ILE A 112 11.75 -1.25 -4.53
N GLU A 113 12.55 -0.73 -5.45
CA GLU A 113 13.59 0.27 -5.20
C GLU A 113 13.08 1.65 -5.63
N ALA A 114 12.16 2.23 -4.84
CA ALA A 114 11.59 3.56 -5.09
C ALA A 114 10.97 4.21 -3.86
N ASP A 115 10.79 5.55 -3.89
CA ASP A 115 9.83 6.21 -3.01
C ASP A 115 8.40 5.93 -3.51
N VAL A 116 7.57 5.34 -2.65
CA VAL A 116 6.23 4.84 -3.00
C VAL A 116 5.14 5.71 -2.40
N GLU A 117 4.21 6.14 -3.24
CA GLU A 117 2.92 6.69 -2.84
C GLU A 117 1.81 5.71 -3.19
N LEU A 118 1.16 5.12 -2.18
CA LEU A 118 0.08 4.15 -2.34
C LEU A 118 -1.25 4.72 -1.83
N GLN A 119 -2.28 4.69 -2.66
CA GLN A 119 -3.65 5.02 -2.28
C GLN A 119 -4.59 3.85 -2.55
N VAL A 120 -5.31 3.40 -1.53
CA VAL A 120 -6.28 2.29 -1.61
C VAL A 120 -7.63 2.77 -1.11
N GLY A 121 -8.66 2.70 -1.96
CA GLY A 121 -10.04 3.01 -1.62
C GLY A 121 -10.70 1.91 -0.80
N SER A 122 -11.47 1.06 -1.48
CA SER A 122 -12.18 -0.12 -0.95
C SER A 122 -11.54 -1.45 -1.36
N GLY A 123 -10.54 -1.41 -2.25
CA GLY A 123 -9.82 -2.60 -2.73
C GLY A 123 -8.80 -3.16 -1.73
N ALA A 124 -7.91 -4.01 -2.21
CA ALA A 124 -6.83 -4.59 -1.42
C ALA A 124 -5.47 -4.30 -2.04
N ALA A 125 -4.46 -4.03 -1.22
CA ALA A 125 -3.09 -3.89 -1.67
C ALA A 125 -2.12 -4.70 -0.79
N GLN A 126 -1.10 -5.26 -1.43
CA GLN A 126 0.03 -5.91 -0.79
C GLN A 126 1.32 -5.34 -1.41
N LEU A 127 2.18 -4.76 -0.57
CA LEU A 127 3.54 -4.38 -0.98
C LEU A 127 4.56 -5.15 -0.14
N ARG A 128 5.62 -5.61 -0.79
CA ARG A 128 6.73 -6.31 -0.15
C ARG A 128 8.08 -5.79 -0.65
N GLY A 129 9.05 -5.65 0.25
CA GLY A 129 10.44 -5.38 -0.14
C GLY A 129 10.66 -3.97 -0.66
N VAL A 130 10.06 -2.96 0.00
CA VAL A 130 10.23 -1.56 -0.39
C VAL A 130 11.48 -0.99 0.26
N GLN A 131 12.43 -0.53 -0.56
CA GLN A 131 13.70 0.05 -0.07
C GLN A 131 13.60 1.55 0.22
N GLY A 132 12.84 2.29 -0.60
CA GLY A 132 12.64 3.73 -0.43
C GLY A 132 11.57 4.10 0.59
N ARG A 133 11.21 5.39 0.65
CA ARG A 133 10.18 5.89 1.55
C ARG A 133 8.81 5.39 1.13
N LEU A 134 7.90 5.20 2.08
CA LEU A 134 6.54 4.76 1.81
C LEU A 134 5.51 5.71 2.43
N GLN A 135 4.62 6.26 1.61
CA GLN A 135 3.40 6.90 2.08
C GLN A 135 2.18 6.10 1.62
N ALA A 136 1.44 5.51 2.56
CA ALA A 136 0.27 4.69 2.27
C ALA A 136 -1.00 5.29 2.89
N LYS A 137 -2.05 5.44 2.07
CA LYS A 137 -3.39 5.88 2.49
C LYS A 137 -4.41 4.81 2.16
N VAL A 138 -5.20 4.42 3.16
CA VAL A 138 -6.24 3.39 3.02
C VAL A 138 -7.58 3.98 3.46
N GLY A 139 -8.58 3.87 2.60
CA GLY A 139 -9.97 4.21 2.87
C GLY A 139 -10.63 3.11 3.72
N SER A 140 -11.45 2.30 3.07
CA SER A 140 -12.20 1.18 3.67
C SER A 140 -11.65 -0.20 3.30
N GLY A 141 -10.63 -0.24 2.43
CA GLY A 141 -10.01 -1.45 1.92
C GLY A 141 -9.06 -2.14 2.90
N ALA A 142 -8.25 -3.05 2.34
CA ALA A 142 -7.22 -3.78 3.09
C ALA A 142 -5.82 -3.45 2.59
N LEU A 143 -4.86 -3.37 3.49
CA LEU A 143 -3.45 -3.19 3.16
C LEU A 143 -2.57 -4.18 3.92
N GLN A 144 -1.64 -4.80 3.20
CA GLN A 144 -0.56 -5.59 3.77
C GLN A 144 0.78 -4.99 3.35
N LEU A 145 1.60 -4.60 4.32
CA LEU A 145 2.96 -4.12 4.09
C LEU A 145 3.92 -5.08 4.76
N LYS A 146 4.92 -5.53 4.03
CA LYS A 146 5.93 -6.47 4.51
C LYS A 146 7.33 -6.04 4.07
N ASP A 147 8.32 -6.15 4.95
CA ASP A 147 9.74 -5.94 4.62
C ASP A 147 9.96 -4.52 4.01
N ILE A 148 9.58 -3.49 4.77
CA ILE A 148 9.69 -2.09 4.36
C ILE A 148 10.91 -1.48 5.05
N ALA A 149 11.99 -1.24 4.30
CA ALA A 149 13.25 -0.75 4.86
C ALA A 149 13.23 0.77 5.12
N GLY A 150 12.66 1.54 4.18
CA GLY A 150 12.66 2.99 4.26
C GLY A 150 11.64 3.58 5.25
N GLU A 151 11.72 4.90 5.42
CA GLU A 151 10.82 5.66 6.29
C GLU A 151 9.37 5.53 5.81
N SER A 152 8.45 5.21 6.72
CA SER A 152 7.04 4.92 6.37
C SER A 152 6.03 5.76 7.15
N GLU A 153 5.01 6.21 6.41
CA GLU A 153 3.83 6.90 6.91
C GLU A 153 2.57 6.17 6.45
N VAL A 154 1.72 5.75 7.39
CA VAL A 154 0.51 4.96 7.10
C VAL A 154 -0.73 5.63 7.70
N ALA A 155 -1.70 5.93 6.84
CA ALA A 155 -2.98 6.50 7.24
C ALA A 155 -4.15 5.57 6.85
N VAL A 156 -5.02 5.29 7.81
CA VAL A 156 -6.16 4.38 7.70
C VAL A 156 -7.42 5.10 8.12
N SER A 157 -8.44 5.09 7.26
CA SER A 157 -9.76 5.63 7.58
C SER A 157 -10.58 4.58 8.33
N SER A 158 -11.11 3.58 7.62
CA SER A 158 -11.98 2.53 8.18
C SER A 158 -11.55 1.11 7.80
N GLY A 159 -10.46 0.98 7.02
CA GLY A 159 -9.95 -0.29 6.54
C GLY A 159 -9.18 -1.12 7.57
N VAL A 160 -8.62 -2.22 7.09
CA VAL A 160 -7.77 -3.13 7.88
C VAL A 160 -6.35 -3.13 7.33
N VAL A 161 -5.37 -2.88 8.19
CA VAL A 161 -3.96 -2.81 7.81
C VAL A 161 -3.12 -3.76 8.64
N ASN A 162 -2.30 -4.54 7.96
CA ASN A 162 -1.29 -5.40 8.59
C ASN A 162 0.10 -4.92 8.16
N LEU A 163 0.94 -4.64 9.14
CA LEU A 163 2.33 -4.24 8.96
C LEU A 163 3.23 -5.35 9.51
N HIS A 164 4.29 -5.69 8.77
CA HIS A 164 5.26 -6.68 9.18
C HIS A 164 6.66 -6.26 8.78
N ASN A 165 7.61 -6.29 9.72
CA ASN A 165 9.01 -5.94 9.46
C ASN A 165 9.13 -4.54 8.82
N MET A 166 8.83 -3.52 9.64
CA MET A 166 8.90 -2.11 9.25
C MET A 166 10.16 -1.50 9.85
N GLY A 167 11.12 -1.11 9.01
CA GLY A 167 12.45 -0.64 9.42
C GLY A 167 12.48 0.78 9.99
N ALA A 168 11.57 1.66 9.58
CA ALA A 168 11.49 3.03 10.07
C ALA A 168 10.06 3.60 10.01
N LEU A 169 9.17 3.16 10.90
CA LEU A 169 7.82 3.72 11.00
C LEU A 169 7.86 5.12 11.64
N LYS A 170 7.48 6.15 10.87
CA LYS A 170 7.50 7.55 11.29
C LYS A 170 6.13 8.07 11.69
N ALA A 171 5.09 7.70 10.97
CA ALA A 171 3.75 8.19 11.26
C ALA A 171 2.69 7.11 11.06
N LEU A 172 1.74 7.09 11.99
CA LEU A 172 0.58 6.22 11.96
C LEU A 172 -0.67 7.03 12.27
N LYS A 173 -1.68 6.98 11.41
CA LYS A 173 -2.98 7.58 11.68
C LYS A 173 -4.09 6.57 11.43
N VAL A 174 -4.88 6.27 12.45
CA VAL A 174 -6.02 5.33 12.37
C VAL A 174 -7.27 6.06 12.84
N SER A 175 -8.26 6.20 11.95
CA SER A 175 -9.51 6.88 12.30
C SER A 175 -10.48 5.92 12.98
N SER A 176 -11.05 4.98 12.26
CA SER A 176 -12.00 3.95 12.76
C SER A 176 -11.61 2.53 12.36
N GLY A 177 -10.51 2.38 11.59
CA GLY A 177 -10.02 1.10 11.13
C GLY A 177 -9.28 0.27 12.18
N VAL A 178 -8.74 -0.85 11.74
CA VAL A 178 -7.92 -1.76 12.56
C VAL A 178 -6.53 -1.85 11.96
N LEU A 179 -5.51 -1.69 12.79
CA LEU A 179 -4.12 -1.82 12.39
C LEU A 179 -3.38 -2.76 13.34
N ASN A 180 -2.73 -3.76 12.76
CA ASN A 180 -1.85 -4.67 13.47
C ASN A 180 -0.44 -4.58 12.88
N GLY A 181 0.55 -4.26 13.70
CA GLY A 181 1.96 -4.23 13.33
C GLY A 181 2.76 -5.27 14.10
N LYS A 182 3.66 -5.97 13.40
CA LYS A 182 4.67 -6.85 13.99
C LYS A 182 6.05 -6.47 13.49
N GLU A 183 7.06 -6.64 14.33
CA GLU A 183 8.46 -6.31 14.00
C GLU A 183 8.56 -4.86 13.53
N ILE A 184 8.09 -3.96 14.39
CA ILE A 184 8.05 -2.52 14.11
C ILE A 184 9.27 -1.86 14.74
N THR A 185 10.06 -1.18 13.92
CA THR A 185 11.09 -0.23 14.34
C THR A 185 10.59 1.18 14.05
N PHE A 186 10.61 2.07 15.05
CA PHE A 186 10.25 3.47 14.83
C PHE A 186 11.41 4.24 14.19
N ALA A 187 11.08 5.24 13.37
CA ALA A 187 12.08 6.04 12.68
C ALA A 187 13.05 6.72 13.68
N PRO A 188 14.34 6.89 13.35
CA PRO A 188 15.33 7.50 14.26
C PRO A 188 14.99 8.93 14.69
N GLY A 189 14.25 9.67 13.86
CA GLY A 189 13.74 11.02 14.18
C GLY A 189 12.53 11.02 15.13
N GLY A 190 12.10 9.86 15.59
CA GLY A 190 10.87 9.66 16.37
C GLY A 190 9.66 9.31 15.51
N ALA A 191 8.55 9.00 16.18
CA ALA A 191 7.31 8.62 15.53
C ALA A 191 6.08 9.35 16.10
N GLU A 192 5.07 9.58 15.27
CA GLU A 192 3.79 10.18 15.64
C GLU A 192 2.64 9.19 15.40
N LEU A 193 1.90 8.86 16.46
CA LEU A 193 0.83 7.85 16.45
C LEU A 193 -0.51 8.48 16.82
N GLN A 194 -1.47 8.43 15.90
CA GLN A 194 -2.81 8.98 16.11
C GLN A 194 -3.88 7.90 15.94
N VAL A 195 -4.71 7.70 16.95
CA VAL A 195 -5.84 6.77 16.91
C VAL A 195 -7.10 7.48 17.39
N SER A 196 -8.10 7.64 16.51
CA SER A 196 -9.35 8.32 16.87
C SER A 196 -10.29 7.37 17.60
N SER A 197 -10.97 6.48 16.88
CA SER A 197 -11.93 5.48 17.38
C SER A 197 -11.55 4.05 17.00
N GLY A 198 -10.55 3.88 16.15
CA GLY A 198 -10.06 2.58 15.70
C GLY A 198 -9.15 1.87 16.71
N LEU A 199 -8.49 0.83 16.22
CA LEU A 199 -7.58 -0.02 17.00
C LEU A 199 -6.21 -0.03 16.33
N ALA A 200 -5.16 0.20 17.11
CA ALA A 200 -3.78 0.01 16.68
C ALA A 200 -3.05 -0.86 17.71
N SER A 201 -2.49 -1.97 17.24
CA SER A 201 -1.69 -2.91 18.03
C SER A 201 -0.33 -3.06 17.36
N LEU A 202 0.73 -2.57 17.99
CA LEU A 202 2.08 -2.56 17.45
C LEU A 202 2.97 -3.44 18.33
N GLN A 203 3.66 -4.40 17.73
CA GLN A 203 4.70 -5.16 18.39
C GLN A 203 6.07 -4.65 17.94
N VAL A 204 6.88 -4.21 18.90
CA VAL A 204 8.25 -3.72 18.70
C VAL A 204 9.25 -4.68 19.34
N ASP A 205 10.51 -4.68 18.89
CA ASP A 205 11.51 -5.63 19.41
C ASP A 205 11.95 -5.30 20.84
N ALA A 206 12.10 -4.00 21.14
CA ALA A 206 12.51 -3.53 22.45
C ALA A 206 11.75 -2.25 22.82
N LEU A 207 10.79 -2.37 23.75
CA LEU A 207 10.05 -1.21 24.26
C LEU A 207 10.97 -0.14 24.86
N THR A 208 12.05 -0.55 25.51
CA THR A 208 13.03 0.38 26.12
C THR A 208 13.91 1.11 25.11
N ALA A 209 13.81 0.79 23.81
CA ALA A 209 14.53 1.50 22.75
C ALA A 209 13.89 2.87 22.40
N TYR A 210 12.79 3.25 23.06
CA TYR A 210 12.04 4.46 22.74
C TYR A 210 11.56 5.20 23.99
N ASP A 211 11.55 6.52 23.95
CA ASP A 211 10.90 7.37 24.94
C ASP A 211 9.45 7.63 24.50
N TYR A 212 8.46 7.35 25.35
CA TYR A 212 7.03 7.48 25.01
C TYR A 212 6.41 8.70 25.66
N ASP A 213 5.69 9.49 24.87
CA ASP A 213 4.82 10.58 25.35
C ASP A 213 3.48 10.50 24.62
N LEU A 214 2.53 9.79 25.23
CA LEU A 214 1.28 9.41 24.60
C LEU A 214 0.11 9.95 25.42
N GLN A 215 -0.88 10.52 24.74
CA GLN A 215 -2.08 11.08 25.36
C GLN A 215 -3.31 10.23 25.05
N VAL A 216 -4.24 10.14 25.99
CA VAL A 216 -5.52 9.46 25.84
C VAL A 216 -6.66 10.30 26.39
N SER A 217 -7.81 10.31 25.71
CA SER A 217 -9.00 11.05 26.17
C SER A 217 -9.98 10.14 26.92
N SER A 218 -10.61 9.19 26.22
CA SER A 218 -11.57 8.22 26.78
C SER A 218 -11.31 6.79 26.31
N GLY A 219 -10.36 6.60 25.39
CA GLY A 219 -9.94 5.32 24.86
C GLY A 219 -8.97 4.57 25.77
N ASN A 220 -8.30 3.58 25.20
CA ASN A 220 -7.29 2.78 25.89
C ASN A 220 -5.90 3.06 25.34
N LEU A 221 -4.94 3.19 26.24
CA LEU A 221 -3.55 3.40 25.89
C LEU A 221 -2.67 2.51 26.78
N ARG A 222 -1.86 1.66 26.14
CA ARG A 222 -0.94 0.74 26.82
C ARG A 222 0.40 0.67 26.08
N VAL A 223 1.48 0.63 26.84
CA VAL A 223 2.84 0.34 26.37
C VAL A 223 3.42 -0.77 27.27
N GLY A 224 3.63 -1.97 26.73
CA GLY A 224 4.02 -3.15 27.51
C GLY A 224 2.98 -3.48 28.60
N GLN A 225 3.42 -3.47 29.86
CA GLN A 225 2.53 -3.63 31.02
C GLN A 225 1.99 -2.31 31.57
N GLU A 226 2.56 -1.18 31.13
CA GLU A 226 2.22 0.16 31.59
C GLU A 226 0.94 0.66 30.91
N ARG A 227 0.05 1.23 31.72
CA ARG A 227 -1.19 1.87 31.27
C ARG A 227 -1.12 3.37 31.56
N ALA A 228 -1.87 4.15 30.80
CA ALA A 228 -1.94 5.60 31.05
C ALA A 228 -2.45 5.90 32.47
N ASN A 229 -1.81 6.86 33.14
CA ASN A 229 -2.27 7.40 34.42
C ASN A 229 -3.04 8.70 34.13
N GLY A 230 -4.37 8.65 34.24
CA GLY A 230 -5.22 9.75 33.80
C GLY A 230 -5.26 9.86 32.27
N LYS A 231 -4.82 11.01 31.73
CA LYS A 231 -4.90 11.33 30.28
C LYS A 231 -3.57 11.23 29.53
N ARG A 232 -2.50 10.80 30.20
CA ARG A 232 -1.16 10.75 29.61
C ARG A 232 -0.38 9.53 30.10
N LEU A 233 0.48 9.01 29.25
CA LEU A 233 1.47 7.99 29.53
C LEU A 233 2.81 8.56 29.10
N GLU A 234 3.70 8.76 30.06
CA GLU A 234 5.08 9.16 29.82
C GLU A 234 6.00 8.04 30.33
N LEU A 235 6.88 7.55 29.46
CA LEU A 235 7.92 6.58 29.81
C LEU A 235 9.22 7.06 29.21
N SER A 236 10.19 7.39 30.06
CA SER A 236 11.53 7.73 29.60
C SER A 236 12.51 6.61 29.87
N HIS A 237 13.23 6.21 28.84
CA HIS A 237 14.30 5.22 28.86
C HIS A 237 15.66 5.83 28.49
N ALA A 238 15.72 7.16 28.25
CA ALA A 238 16.90 7.87 27.76
C ALA A 238 17.42 7.26 26.44
N ALA A 239 16.48 6.82 25.59
CA ALA A 239 16.80 6.11 24.35
C ALA A 239 17.10 7.07 23.18
N GLY A 240 16.61 8.33 23.26
CA GLY A 240 16.88 9.36 22.25
C GLY A 240 15.95 9.32 21.04
N VAL A 241 15.07 8.31 20.95
CA VAL A 241 14.02 8.21 19.93
C VAL A 241 12.65 8.37 20.60
N SER A 242 11.94 9.45 20.27
CA SER A 242 10.67 9.78 20.91
C SER A 242 9.47 9.29 20.10
N VAL A 243 8.56 8.57 20.74
CA VAL A 243 7.28 8.13 20.20
C VAL A 243 6.18 8.97 20.86
N ARG A 244 5.59 9.85 20.06
CA ARG A 244 4.50 10.74 20.47
C ARG A 244 3.19 10.31 19.86
N GLY A 245 2.09 10.69 20.49
CA GLY A 245 0.80 10.33 19.94
C GLY A 245 -0.40 10.66 20.79
N LYS A 246 -1.57 10.52 20.17
CA LYS A 246 -2.87 10.79 20.77
C LYS A 246 -3.88 9.71 20.43
N VAL A 247 -4.57 9.25 21.47
CA VAL A 247 -5.73 8.36 21.39
C VAL A 247 -6.98 9.12 21.84
N SER A 248 -8.04 9.11 21.03
CA SER A 248 -9.31 9.74 21.43
C SER A 248 -10.16 8.73 22.20
N SER A 249 -11.02 7.98 21.51
CA SER A 249 -11.90 6.93 22.05
C SER A 249 -11.50 5.51 21.61
N GLY A 250 -10.52 5.40 20.72
CA GLY A 250 -9.99 4.13 20.22
C GLY A 250 -9.05 3.45 21.19
N SER A 251 -8.26 2.50 20.69
CA SER A 251 -7.23 1.83 21.51
C SER A 251 -5.89 1.77 20.80
N LEU A 252 -4.84 2.17 21.51
CA LEU A 252 -3.45 1.98 21.11
C LEU A 252 -2.77 1.04 22.11
N THR A 253 -2.20 -0.06 21.61
CA THR A 253 -1.34 -0.95 22.37
C THR A 253 -0.01 -1.07 21.65
N ILE A 254 1.08 -0.81 22.38
CA ILE A 254 2.44 -1.09 21.95
C ILE A 254 2.97 -2.19 22.86
N LYS A 255 3.51 -3.28 22.32
CA LYS A 255 3.92 -4.46 23.08
C LYS A 255 5.26 -5.03 22.62
#